data_AF-A0A0A2M1E4-F1
#
_entry.id   AF-A0A0A2M1E4-F1
#
_cell.length_a   1.000
_cell.length_b   1.000
_cell.length_c   1.000
_cell.angle_alpha   90.00
_cell.angle_beta   90.00
_cell.angle_gamma   90.00
#
_symmetry.space_group_name_H-M   'P 1'
#
loop_
_entity.id
_entity.type
_entity.pdbx_description
1 polymer ?
#
loop_
_entity_poly.entity_id
_entity_poly.type
_entity_poly.pdbx_seq_one_letter_code
_entity_poly.pdbx_strand_id
1 'polypeptide(L)'
;MTPTQEMVSVLFEKDTLEKAKAQFKSGAEKTPIDSRDMSFRLFKTKYGTINLEMLCRDNSGMYFKPIGYYEFEKGGFLSSGKLTVTVLNEFKDDYNSVNGINPTNVEVKFMNIRESGIIAAFSRETFEMVKEMYRLKANGLPQSVIDQIGPFPHLHAMQFDKSLNSNGLDIDLLFSMDGFPQCFLDDDYGVQGAFGAYFKNENGYSLNPTVEHKANYDKFHQMGLLSVFNGF
;
A
#
# COMPACT_ATOMS: atom_id res chain seq x y z
N MET A 1 2.30 -19.89 -12.43
CA MET A 1 1.69 -18.84 -11.61
C MET A 1 2.38 -17.53 -11.97
N THR A 2 1.69 -16.41 -11.91
CA THR A 2 2.31 -15.08 -11.99
C THR A 2 3.07 -14.79 -10.69
N PRO A 3 4.02 -13.83 -10.68
CA PRO A 3 4.71 -13.44 -9.45
C PRO A 3 3.73 -13.01 -8.34
N THR A 4 2.64 -12.31 -8.68
CA THR A 4 1.63 -11.87 -7.71
C THR A 4 0.79 -13.03 -7.17
N GLN A 5 0.44 -14.03 -8.00
CA GLN A 5 -0.15 -15.29 -7.55
C GLN A 5 0.77 -16.05 -6.57
N GLU A 6 2.08 -16.03 -6.80
CA GLU A 6 3.05 -16.63 -5.88
C GLU A 6 3.10 -15.87 -4.55
N MET A 7 3.13 -14.53 -4.56
CA MET A 7 3.07 -13.71 -3.34
C MET A 7 1.81 -14.02 -2.51
N VAL A 8 0.66 -14.11 -3.17
CA VAL A 8 -0.62 -14.45 -2.52
C VAL A 8 -0.58 -15.87 -1.96
N SER A 9 0.02 -16.83 -2.67
CA SER A 9 0.14 -18.20 -2.18
C SER A 9 0.91 -18.27 -0.85
N VAL A 10 1.95 -17.46 -0.67
CA VAL A 10 2.75 -17.42 0.56
C VAL A 10 1.92 -17.04 1.80
N LEU A 11 0.84 -16.24 1.65
CA LEU A 11 -0.09 -15.94 2.76
C LEU A 11 -0.75 -17.20 3.35
N PHE A 12 -0.88 -18.25 2.56
CA PHE A 12 -1.62 -19.47 2.90
C PHE A 12 -0.73 -20.70 3.01
N GLU A 13 0.58 -20.55 2.82
CA GLU A 13 1.53 -21.63 3.04
C GLU A 13 1.52 -22.05 4.51
N LYS A 14 1.56 -23.36 4.74
CA LYS A 14 1.46 -23.94 6.08
C LYS A 14 2.50 -23.37 7.03
N ASP A 15 3.75 -23.25 6.58
CA ASP A 15 4.86 -22.68 7.36
C ASP A 15 4.60 -21.21 7.72
N THR A 16 4.13 -20.39 6.78
CA THR A 16 3.77 -18.99 7.03
C THR A 16 2.67 -18.87 8.07
N LEU A 17 1.60 -19.67 7.95
CA LEU A 17 0.48 -19.67 8.90
C LEU A 17 0.92 -20.13 10.30
N GLU A 18 1.77 -21.14 10.39
CA GLU A 18 2.32 -21.64 11.67
C GLU A 18 3.21 -20.58 12.33
N LYS A 19 4.08 -19.92 11.56
CA LYS A 19 4.93 -18.81 12.06
C LYS A 19 4.10 -17.61 12.51
N ALA A 20 3.07 -17.21 11.76
CA ALA A 20 2.17 -16.14 12.17
C ALA A 20 1.46 -16.48 13.51
N LYS A 21 0.91 -17.70 13.63
CA LYS A 21 0.31 -18.20 14.89
C LYS A 21 1.29 -18.21 16.05
N ALA A 22 2.55 -18.60 15.82
CA ALA A 22 3.59 -18.59 16.84
C ALA A 22 3.94 -17.15 17.27
N GLN A 23 4.03 -16.21 16.32
CA GLN A 23 4.36 -14.81 16.57
C GLN A 23 3.27 -14.05 17.34
N PHE A 24 1.99 -14.42 17.17
CA PHE A 24 0.92 -13.94 18.06
C PHE A 24 1.19 -14.28 19.53
N LYS A 25 1.76 -15.46 19.81
CA LYS A 25 2.06 -15.94 21.18
C LYS A 25 3.39 -15.40 21.72
N SER A 26 4.45 -15.42 20.92
CA SER A 26 5.80 -15.10 21.38
C SER A 26 6.05 -13.60 21.55
N GLY A 27 5.32 -12.76 20.81
CA GLY A 27 5.54 -11.31 20.84
C GLY A 27 6.70 -10.83 19.96
N ALA A 28 7.34 -11.71 19.19
CA ALA A 28 8.38 -11.31 18.23
C ALA A 28 7.85 -10.27 17.24
N GLU A 29 8.61 -9.19 17.03
CA GLU A 29 8.19 -8.09 16.15
C GLU A 29 8.30 -8.48 14.66
N LYS A 30 9.39 -9.13 14.27
CA LYS A 30 9.67 -9.50 12.87
C LYS A 30 10.05 -10.98 12.78
N THR A 31 9.55 -11.69 11.78
CA THR A 31 9.94 -13.08 11.47
C THR A 31 10.16 -13.23 9.96
N PRO A 32 11.36 -13.64 9.50
CA PRO A 32 11.63 -13.78 8.06
C PRO A 32 10.88 -14.99 7.47
N ILE A 33 10.48 -14.84 6.20
CA ILE A 33 9.85 -15.88 5.39
C ILE A 33 10.53 -15.84 4.02
N ASP A 34 11.29 -16.87 3.68
CA ASP A 34 11.83 -17.04 2.33
C ASP A 34 11.04 -18.16 1.64
N SER A 35 10.35 -17.82 0.55
CA SER A 35 9.53 -18.77 -0.20
C SER A 35 9.42 -18.30 -1.65
N ARG A 36 9.29 -19.25 -2.59
CA ARG A 36 9.13 -18.97 -4.03
C ARG A 36 10.22 -18.05 -4.60
N ASP A 37 11.47 -18.22 -4.16
CA ASP A 37 12.62 -17.36 -4.52
C ASP A 37 12.41 -15.86 -4.24
N MET A 38 11.50 -15.54 -3.31
CA MET A 38 11.20 -14.20 -2.83
C MET A 38 11.41 -14.12 -1.31
N SER A 39 11.85 -12.95 -0.85
CA SER A 39 12.02 -12.68 0.58
C SER A 39 10.85 -11.86 1.12
N PHE A 40 10.26 -12.34 2.19
CA PHE A 40 9.16 -11.73 2.91
C PHE A 40 9.50 -11.60 4.40
N ARG A 41 8.69 -10.85 5.12
CA ARG A 41 8.64 -10.89 6.58
C ARG A 41 7.21 -10.91 7.08
N LEU A 42 7.04 -11.54 8.24
CA LEU A 42 5.90 -11.31 9.11
C LEU A 42 6.23 -10.17 10.06
N PHE A 43 5.43 -9.11 10.04
CA PHE A 43 5.60 -7.93 10.88
C PHE A 43 4.43 -7.78 11.85
N LYS A 44 4.70 -7.95 13.15
CA LYS A 44 3.70 -7.76 14.22
C LYS A 44 3.59 -6.28 14.54
N THR A 45 2.39 -5.75 14.32
CA THR A 45 2.10 -4.32 14.41
C THR A 45 1.69 -3.94 15.84
N LYS A 46 1.73 -2.65 16.17
CA LYS A 46 1.22 -2.15 17.46
C LYS A 46 -0.30 -2.32 17.59
N TYR A 47 -0.99 -2.38 16.46
CA TYR A 47 -2.42 -2.66 16.39
C TYR A 47 -2.77 -4.13 16.69
N GLY A 48 -1.76 -5.00 16.80
CA GLY A 48 -1.94 -6.41 17.13
C GLY A 48 -2.22 -7.30 15.93
N THR A 49 -2.09 -6.80 14.70
CA THR A 49 -2.08 -7.62 13.48
C THR A 49 -0.67 -8.12 13.17
N ILE A 50 -0.57 -9.09 12.26
CA ILE A 50 0.70 -9.49 11.66
C ILE A 50 0.58 -9.28 10.16
N ASN A 51 1.41 -8.44 9.56
CA ASN A 51 1.42 -8.26 8.10
C ASN A 51 2.35 -9.29 7.47
N LEU A 52 1.98 -9.84 6.31
CA LEU A 52 2.96 -10.43 5.40
C LEU A 52 3.41 -9.33 4.44
N GLU A 53 4.70 -9.04 4.45
CA GLU A 53 5.28 -7.97 3.64
C GLU A 53 6.40 -8.52 2.76
N MET A 54 6.33 -8.24 1.46
CA MET A 54 7.37 -8.58 0.50
C MET A 54 8.51 -7.56 0.56
N LEU A 55 9.74 -8.05 0.44
CA LEU A 55 10.90 -7.19 0.30
C LEU A 55 11.01 -6.65 -1.13
N CYS A 56 11.05 -5.33 -1.25
CA CYS A 56 11.13 -4.61 -2.51
C CYS A 56 12.32 -3.64 -2.52
N ARG A 57 12.69 -3.17 -3.72
CA ARG A 57 13.76 -2.18 -3.92
C ARG A 57 13.30 -1.08 -4.86
N ASP A 58 13.61 0.16 -4.52
CA ASP A 58 13.50 1.33 -5.38
C ASP A 58 14.84 2.10 -5.44
N ASN A 59 14.82 3.27 -6.06
CA ASN A 59 15.98 4.15 -6.18
C ASN A 59 16.43 4.74 -4.83
N SER A 60 15.56 4.76 -3.83
CA SER A 60 15.80 5.25 -2.47
C SER A 60 16.20 4.13 -1.49
N GLY A 61 16.25 2.87 -1.94
CA GLY A 61 16.72 1.72 -1.15
C GLY A 61 15.72 0.57 -1.06
N MET A 62 15.93 -0.29 -0.07
CA MET A 62 15.05 -1.42 0.20
C MET A 62 13.87 -1.01 1.08
N TYR A 63 12.71 -1.63 0.87
CA TYR A 63 11.50 -1.41 1.67
C TYR A 63 10.62 -2.67 1.71
N PHE A 64 9.61 -2.64 2.56
CA PHE A 64 8.65 -3.76 2.70
C PHE A 64 7.25 -3.32 2.28
N LYS A 65 6.67 -4.10 1.37
CA LYS A 65 5.36 -3.86 0.76
C LYS A 65 4.34 -4.88 1.29
N PRO A 66 3.24 -4.45 1.90
CA PRO A 66 2.25 -5.38 2.44
C PRO A 66 1.50 -6.10 1.31
N ILE A 67 1.23 -7.40 1.52
CA ILE A 67 0.44 -8.24 0.61
C ILE A 67 -0.92 -8.60 1.25
N GLY A 68 -0.92 -8.68 2.58
CA GLY A 68 -2.08 -9.01 3.40
C GLY A 68 -1.68 -9.07 4.85
N TYR A 69 -2.64 -9.34 5.73
CA TYR A 69 -2.38 -9.44 7.16
C TYR A 69 -3.23 -10.50 7.85
N TYR A 70 -2.73 -10.96 8.99
CA TYR A 70 -3.37 -11.91 9.87
C TYR A 70 -3.96 -11.19 11.08
N GLU A 71 -5.15 -11.65 11.47
CA GLU A 71 -5.79 -11.34 12.74
C GLU A 71 -6.08 -12.64 13.48
N PHE A 72 -5.80 -12.67 14.78
CA PHE A 72 -6.07 -13.85 15.59
C PHE A 72 -7.02 -13.50 16.73
N GLU A 73 -8.24 -14.03 16.65
CA GLU A 73 -9.21 -13.97 17.73
C GLU A 73 -8.94 -15.14 18.69
N LYS A 74 -8.60 -14.82 19.93
CA LYS A 74 -8.47 -15.86 20.97
C LYS A 74 -9.85 -16.47 21.21
N GLY A 75 -9.92 -17.80 21.13
CA GLY A 75 -11.10 -18.54 21.50
C GLY A 75 -11.34 -18.49 23.01
N GLY A 76 -12.59 -18.73 23.41
CA GLY A 76 -12.98 -18.89 24.80
C GLY A 76 -12.73 -20.30 25.31
N PHE A 77 -13.27 -20.62 26.49
CA PHE A 77 -13.12 -21.94 27.13
C PHE A 77 -13.59 -23.13 26.25
N LEU A 78 -14.49 -22.88 25.29
CA LEU A 78 -15.10 -23.88 24.42
C LEU A 78 -14.78 -23.72 22.92
N SER A 79 -14.00 -22.71 22.52
CA SER A 79 -13.68 -22.49 21.10
C SER A 79 -12.18 -22.45 20.85
N SER A 80 -11.75 -23.09 19.76
CA SER A 80 -10.42 -22.83 19.22
C SER A 80 -10.36 -21.40 18.69
N GLY A 81 -9.24 -20.71 18.93
CA GLY A 81 -9.04 -19.38 18.37
C GLY A 81 -9.15 -19.38 16.84
N LYS A 82 -9.62 -18.27 16.28
CA LYS A 82 -9.90 -18.11 14.86
C LYS A 82 -8.81 -17.26 14.24
N LEU A 83 -8.19 -17.79 13.18
CA LEU A 83 -7.24 -17.03 12.35
C LEU A 83 -7.99 -16.48 11.15
N THR A 84 -7.90 -15.18 10.93
CA THR A 84 -8.42 -14.49 9.77
C THR A 84 -7.25 -13.96 8.95
N VAL A 85 -7.25 -14.25 7.65
CA VAL A 85 -6.31 -13.69 6.68
C VAL A 85 -7.06 -12.68 5.84
N THR A 86 -6.62 -11.43 5.86
CA THR A 86 -7.13 -10.40 4.96
C THR A 86 -6.13 -10.19 3.83
N VAL A 87 -6.60 -10.42 2.60
CA VAL A 87 -5.87 -10.17 1.35
C VAL A 87 -6.19 -8.74 0.89
N LEU A 88 -5.19 -7.98 0.45
CA LEU A 88 -5.43 -6.65 -0.11
C LEU A 88 -6.18 -6.74 -1.45
N ASN A 89 -6.95 -5.72 -1.80
CA ASN A 89 -7.91 -5.76 -2.91
C ASN A 89 -7.25 -6.08 -4.26
N GLU A 90 -6.10 -5.48 -4.53
CA GLU A 90 -5.27 -5.68 -5.73
C GLU A 90 -4.88 -7.14 -5.99
N PHE A 91 -4.88 -7.97 -4.95
CA PHE A 91 -4.50 -9.38 -4.99
C PHE A 91 -5.70 -10.34 -4.98
N LYS A 92 -6.92 -9.80 -5.00
CA LYS A 92 -8.16 -10.59 -4.92
C LYS A 92 -8.30 -11.55 -6.10
N ASP A 93 -8.06 -11.07 -7.31
CA ASP A 93 -8.20 -11.90 -8.51
C ASP A 93 -7.09 -12.94 -8.61
N ASP A 94 -5.88 -12.58 -8.17
CA ASP A 94 -4.78 -13.52 -8.00
C ASP A 94 -5.18 -14.65 -7.05
N TYR A 95 -5.71 -14.34 -5.86
CA TYR A 95 -6.21 -15.35 -4.92
C TYR A 95 -7.23 -16.29 -5.57
N ASN A 96 -8.23 -15.74 -6.27
CA ASN A 96 -9.29 -16.53 -6.89
C ASN A 96 -8.79 -17.44 -8.02
N SER A 97 -7.67 -17.08 -8.64
CA SER A 97 -7.06 -17.81 -9.74
C SER A 97 -6.08 -18.91 -9.30
N VAL A 98 -5.59 -18.89 -8.06
CA VAL A 98 -4.68 -19.92 -7.55
C VAL A 98 -5.44 -21.17 -7.13
N ASN A 99 -5.27 -22.25 -7.90
CA ASN A 99 -5.71 -23.58 -7.51
C ASN A 99 -4.91 -24.08 -6.30
N GLY A 100 -5.60 -24.58 -5.26
CA GLY A 100 -4.97 -25.25 -4.12
C GLY A 100 -4.82 -24.41 -2.84
N ILE A 101 -5.24 -23.14 -2.85
CA ILE A 101 -5.44 -22.39 -1.61
C ILE A 101 -6.71 -22.92 -0.92
N ASN A 102 -6.55 -23.87 0.00
CA ASN A 102 -7.64 -24.41 0.80
C ASN A 102 -7.26 -24.42 2.29
N PRO A 103 -7.12 -23.24 2.93
CA PRO A 103 -6.62 -23.16 4.27
C PRO A 103 -7.68 -23.69 5.25
N THR A 104 -7.37 -24.81 5.91
CA THR A 104 -8.27 -25.39 6.92
C THR A 104 -8.27 -24.52 8.18
N ASN A 105 -9.46 -24.19 8.70
CA ASN A 105 -9.65 -23.35 9.90
C ASN A 105 -9.06 -21.92 9.79
N VAL A 106 -9.15 -21.32 8.61
CA VAL A 106 -8.79 -19.92 8.36
C VAL A 106 -9.97 -19.24 7.67
N GLU A 107 -10.38 -18.09 8.20
CA GLU A 107 -11.30 -17.20 7.49
C GLU A 107 -10.51 -16.33 6.52
N VAL A 108 -10.95 -16.24 5.27
CA VAL A 108 -10.33 -15.35 4.28
C VAL A 108 -11.26 -14.16 4.04
N LYS A 109 -10.70 -12.95 4.15
CA LYS A 109 -11.37 -11.69 3.84
C LYS A 109 -10.58 -10.95 2.77
N PHE A 110 -11.28 -10.08 2.05
CA PHE A 110 -10.67 -9.15 1.10
C PHE A 110 -10.91 -7.74 1.57
N MET A 111 -9.86 -6.92 1.51
CA MET A 111 -9.99 -5.49 1.69
C MET A 111 -10.86 -4.89 0.60
N ASN A 112 -11.64 -3.85 0.92
CA ASN A 112 -12.40 -3.16 -0.11
C ASN A 112 -11.50 -2.18 -0.90
N ILE A 113 -11.93 -1.81 -2.10
CA ILE A 113 -11.13 -0.96 -2.99
C ILE A 113 -10.80 0.41 -2.39
N ARG A 114 -11.69 1.02 -1.60
CA ARG A 114 -11.41 2.30 -0.92
C ARG A 114 -10.33 2.15 0.14
N GLU A 115 -10.35 1.05 0.90
CA GLU A 115 -9.31 0.78 1.88
C GLU A 115 -7.94 0.54 1.22
N SER A 116 -7.89 -0.28 0.15
CA SER A 116 -6.65 -0.47 -0.63
C SER A 116 -6.18 0.82 -1.31
N GLY A 117 -7.10 1.70 -1.74
CA GLY A 117 -6.76 3.01 -2.31
C GLY A 117 -6.00 3.91 -1.33
N ILE A 118 -6.32 3.83 -0.02
CA ILE A 118 -5.54 4.53 1.01
C ILE A 118 -4.13 3.92 1.11
N ILE A 119 -4.00 2.59 1.08
CA ILE A 119 -2.69 1.93 1.12
C ILE A 119 -1.84 2.33 -0.09
N ALA A 120 -2.42 2.33 -1.29
CA ALA A 120 -1.76 2.79 -2.52
C ALA A 120 -1.35 4.26 -2.43
N ALA A 121 -2.25 5.16 -2.00
CA ALA A 121 -1.96 6.59 -1.88
C ALA A 121 -0.80 6.89 -0.90
N PHE A 122 -0.64 6.09 0.15
CA PHE A 122 0.44 6.25 1.13
C PHE A 122 1.47 5.12 1.04
N SER A 123 1.67 4.59 -0.16
CA SER A 123 2.75 3.68 -0.44
C SER A 123 4.06 4.43 -0.71
N ARG A 124 5.16 3.71 -0.62
CA ARG A 124 6.48 4.22 -0.99
C ARG A 124 6.55 4.56 -2.47
N GLU A 125 5.98 3.76 -3.36
CA GLU A 125 5.98 4.05 -4.81
C GLU A 125 5.31 5.41 -5.11
N THR A 126 4.16 5.66 -4.52
CA THR A 126 3.44 6.93 -4.66
C THR A 126 4.29 8.10 -4.17
N PHE A 127 4.93 7.95 -3.00
CA PHE A 127 5.72 9.03 -2.45
C PHE A 127 7.01 9.32 -3.23
N GLU A 128 7.67 8.29 -3.78
CA GLU A 128 8.79 8.50 -4.70
C GLU A 128 8.35 9.30 -5.94
N MET A 129 7.19 8.99 -6.50
CA MET A 129 6.63 9.74 -7.64
C MET A 129 6.29 11.19 -7.27
N VAL A 130 5.71 11.44 -6.10
CA VAL A 130 5.46 12.80 -5.60
C VAL A 130 6.76 13.60 -5.50
N LYS A 131 7.85 13.00 -5.01
CA LYS A 131 9.16 13.67 -4.97
C LYS A 131 9.66 13.99 -6.37
N GLU A 132 9.48 13.09 -7.33
CA GLU A 132 9.82 13.33 -8.73
C GLU A 132 9.00 14.47 -9.33
N MET A 133 7.68 14.49 -9.12
CA MET A 133 6.80 15.58 -9.59
C MET A 133 7.27 16.94 -9.07
N TYR A 134 7.59 17.04 -7.79
CA TYR A 134 8.14 18.28 -7.22
C TYR A 134 9.51 18.67 -7.79
N ARG A 135 10.37 17.68 -8.10
CA ARG A 135 11.66 17.92 -8.75
C ARG A 135 11.48 18.44 -10.17
N LEU A 136 10.59 17.84 -10.95
CA LEU A 136 10.27 18.28 -12.31
C LEU A 136 9.67 19.69 -12.30
N LYS A 137 8.71 19.95 -11.40
CA LYS A 137 8.11 21.28 -11.22
C LYS A 137 9.16 22.34 -10.89
N ALA A 138 10.14 22.03 -10.04
CA ALA A 138 11.21 22.95 -9.67
C ALA A 138 12.16 23.29 -10.84
N ASN A 139 12.33 22.38 -11.80
CA ASN A 139 13.12 22.64 -13.01
C ASN A 139 12.38 23.53 -14.03
N GLY A 140 11.07 23.74 -13.83
CA GLY A 140 10.24 24.53 -14.73
C GLY A 140 9.90 23.80 -16.03
N LEU A 141 9.04 24.44 -16.83
CA LEU A 141 8.68 23.96 -18.17
C LEU A 141 9.61 24.58 -19.23
N PRO A 142 9.87 23.88 -20.35
CA PRO A 142 10.52 24.48 -21.50
C PRO A 142 9.72 25.69 -22.01
N GLN A 143 10.41 26.74 -22.47
CA GLN A 143 9.75 27.95 -22.98
C GLN A 143 8.75 27.64 -24.11
N SER A 144 9.08 26.67 -24.98
CA SER A 144 8.18 26.23 -26.05
C SER A 144 6.84 25.68 -25.56
N VAL A 145 6.81 25.05 -24.37
CA VAL A 145 5.58 24.57 -23.74
C VAL A 145 4.82 25.74 -23.13
N ILE A 146 5.52 26.65 -22.45
CA ILE A 146 4.93 27.86 -21.86
C ILE A 146 4.24 28.71 -22.94
N ASP A 147 4.88 28.89 -24.09
CA ASP A 147 4.35 29.67 -25.22
C ASP A 147 3.05 29.04 -25.80
N GLN A 148 2.88 27.71 -25.69
CA GLN A 148 1.68 27.00 -26.14
C GLN A 148 0.52 27.09 -25.15
N ILE A 149 0.80 26.91 -23.85
CA ILE A 149 -0.24 26.85 -22.81
C ILE A 149 -0.59 28.22 -22.21
N GLY A 150 0.21 29.24 -22.47
CA GLY A 150 -0.02 30.61 -22.00
C GLY A 150 0.33 30.80 -20.51
N PRO A 151 0.01 31.96 -19.91
CA PRO A 151 0.51 32.36 -18.60
C PRO A 151 -0.24 31.75 -17.40
N PHE A 152 -0.96 30.64 -17.58
CA PHE A 152 -1.86 30.08 -16.57
C PHE A 152 -1.13 29.08 -15.65
N PRO A 153 -0.86 29.43 -14.37
CA PRO A 153 -0.01 28.60 -13.51
C PRO A 153 -0.55 27.20 -13.22
N HIS A 154 -1.87 27.05 -13.21
CA HIS A 154 -2.51 25.75 -13.02
C HIS A 154 -2.29 24.82 -14.23
N LEU A 155 -2.37 25.33 -15.46
CA LEU A 155 -2.08 24.56 -16.67
C LEU A 155 -0.61 24.13 -16.72
N HIS A 156 0.30 24.94 -16.16
CA HIS A 156 1.71 24.59 -16.03
C HIS A 156 1.90 23.45 -15.03
N ALA A 157 1.17 23.48 -13.91
CA ALA A 157 1.26 22.44 -12.88
C ALA A 157 0.76 21.08 -13.41
N MET A 158 -0.33 21.07 -14.18
CA MET A 158 -0.89 19.85 -14.79
C MET A 158 0.05 19.15 -15.77
N GLN A 159 1.06 19.84 -16.32
CA GLN A 159 2.09 19.19 -17.18
C GLN A 159 2.97 18.20 -16.41
N PHE A 160 2.89 18.21 -15.08
CA PHE A 160 3.65 17.32 -14.21
C PHE A 160 2.81 16.20 -13.60
N ASP A 161 1.54 16.06 -14.02
CA ASP A 161 0.65 14.98 -13.59
C ASP A 161 1.24 13.62 -13.99
N LYS A 162 0.96 12.59 -13.17
CA LYS A 162 1.55 11.26 -13.30
C LYS A 162 0.53 10.17 -13.02
N SER A 163 0.51 9.15 -13.88
CA SER A 163 -0.16 7.88 -13.61
C SER A 163 0.88 6.81 -13.29
N LEU A 164 0.59 5.92 -12.35
CA LEU A 164 1.46 4.82 -11.96
C LEU A 164 0.67 3.66 -11.35
N ASN A 165 1.23 2.46 -11.45
CA ASN A 165 0.78 1.35 -10.63
C ASN A 165 1.45 1.43 -9.25
N SER A 166 0.64 1.57 -8.21
CA SER A 166 1.07 1.70 -6.83
C SER A 166 0.37 0.70 -5.95
N ASN A 167 1.16 -0.12 -5.24
CA ASN A 167 0.63 -1.22 -4.46
C ASN A 167 -0.36 -2.12 -5.22
N GLY A 168 -0.12 -2.34 -6.53
CA GLY A 168 -0.98 -3.18 -7.38
C GLY A 168 -2.24 -2.49 -7.92
N LEU A 169 -2.49 -1.23 -7.54
CA LEU A 169 -3.59 -0.42 -8.06
C LEU A 169 -3.08 0.68 -8.98
N ASP A 170 -3.82 0.97 -10.04
CA ASP A 170 -3.53 2.10 -10.91
C ASP A 170 -4.04 3.39 -10.26
N ILE A 171 -3.14 4.37 -10.13
CA ILE A 171 -3.42 5.64 -9.46
C ILE A 171 -2.98 6.82 -10.32
N ASP A 172 -3.65 7.95 -10.11
CA ASP A 172 -3.30 9.23 -10.70
C ASP A 172 -2.87 10.21 -9.62
N LEU A 173 -1.72 10.86 -9.85
CA LEU A 173 -1.22 11.97 -9.08
C LEU A 173 -1.38 13.26 -9.90
N LEU A 174 -2.32 14.08 -9.49
CA LEU A 174 -2.70 15.31 -10.20
C LEU A 174 -2.35 16.53 -9.37
N PHE A 175 -1.76 17.55 -9.97
CA PHE A 175 -1.57 18.82 -9.30
C PHE A 175 -2.90 19.56 -9.11
N SER A 176 -3.20 19.91 -7.86
CA SER A 176 -4.30 20.82 -7.54
C SER A 176 -4.04 22.22 -8.09
N MET A 177 -5.11 23.03 -8.15
CA MET A 177 -5.04 24.46 -8.51
C MET A 177 -4.12 25.25 -7.57
N ASP A 178 -3.98 24.79 -6.32
CA ASP A 178 -3.10 25.37 -5.31
C ASP A 178 -1.64 24.88 -5.43
N GLY A 179 -1.36 24.03 -6.42
CA GLY A 179 0.00 23.67 -6.82
C GLY A 179 0.65 22.55 -6.00
N PHE A 180 -0.14 21.71 -5.34
CA PHE A 180 0.32 20.48 -4.67
C PHE A 180 -0.33 19.22 -5.28
N PRO A 181 0.38 18.07 -5.35
CA PRO A 181 -0.20 16.83 -5.85
C PRO A 181 -1.31 16.27 -4.95
N GLN A 182 -2.29 15.64 -5.56
CA GLN A 182 -3.35 14.84 -4.93
C GLN A 182 -3.41 13.47 -5.60
N CYS A 183 -3.66 12.42 -4.82
CA CYS A 183 -3.76 11.05 -5.32
C CYS A 183 -5.22 10.63 -5.50
N PHE A 184 -5.52 10.05 -6.65
CA PHE A 184 -6.80 9.47 -7.03
C PHE A 184 -6.57 8.01 -7.46
N LEU A 185 -7.59 7.17 -7.33
CA LEU A 185 -7.62 5.90 -8.05
C LEU A 185 -8.02 6.18 -9.50
N ASP A 186 -7.56 5.35 -10.43
CA ASP A 186 -8.03 5.37 -11.82
C ASP A 186 -9.57 5.28 -11.88
N ASP A 187 -10.18 6.00 -12.83
CA ASP A 187 -11.63 6.08 -12.99
C ASP A 187 -12.27 4.69 -13.21
N ASP A 188 -11.53 3.72 -13.75
CA ASP A 188 -11.98 2.33 -13.95
C ASP A 188 -12.35 1.62 -12.64
N TYR A 189 -11.84 2.08 -11.49
CA TYR A 189 -12.23 1.55 -10.18
C TYR A 189 -13.59 2.08 -9.69
N GLY A 190 -14.16 3.09 -10.34
CA GLY A 190 -15.45 3.68 -9.97
C GLY A 190 -15.45 4.39 -8.62
N VAL A 191 -14.28 4.82 -8.14
CA VAL A 191 -14.12 5.49 -6.84
C VAL A 191 -13.77 6.96 -7.05
N GLN A 192 -14.65 7.84 -6.60
CA GLN A 192 -14.45 9.29 -6.66
C GLN A 192 -13.77 9.83 -5.41
N GLY A 193 -13.00 10.91 -5.61
CA GLY A 193 -12.39 11.70 -4.55
C GLY A 193 -10.89 11.42 -4.39
N ALA A 194 -10.16 12.43 -3.89
CA ALA A 194 -8.76 12.27 -3.59
C ALA A 194 -8.57 11.45 -2.30
N PHE A 195 -7.59 10.55 -2.33
CA PHE A 195 -7.18 9.75 -1.18
C PHE A 195 -6.21 10.50 -0.26
N GLY A 196 -5.34 11.32 -0.85
CA GLY A 196 -4.33 12.08 -0.12
C GLY A 196 -3.86 13.31 -0.89
N ALA A 197 -3.31 14.25 -0.13
CA ALA A 197 -2.65 15.45 -0.61
C ALA A 197 -1.23 15.53 -0.04
N TYR A 198 -0.28 15.94 -0.87
CA TYR A 198 1.13 15.93 -0.53
C TYR A 198 1.68 17.34 -0.61
N PHE A 199 2.08 17.90 0.52
CA PHE A 199 2.63 19.25 0.59
C PHE A 199 4.15 19.19 0.74
N LYS A 200 4.84 20.13 0.11
CA LYS A 200 6.28 20.33 0.28
C LYS A 200 6.54 21.72 0.89
N ASN A 201 7.30 21.77 1.96
CA ASN A 201 7.79 23.00 2.57
C ASN A 201 9.30 22.89 2.88
N GLU A 202 9.88 23.91 3.50
CA GLU A 202 11.30 23.96 3.86
C GLU A 202 11.72 22.81 4.79
N ASN A 203 10.79 22.28 5.59
CA ASN A 203 11.03 21.20 6.54
C ASN A 203 10.79 19.79 5.95
N GLY A 204 10.48 19.68 4.66
CA GLY A 204 10.28 18.41 3.96
C GLY A 204 8.88 18.23 3.40
N TYR A 205 8.35 17.01 3.49
CA TYR A 205 7.06 16.63 2.92
C TYR A 205 6.04 16.32 4.02
N SER A 206 4.79 16.74 3.79
CA SER A 206 3.65 16.41 4.62
C SER A 206 2.64 15.63 3.80
N LEU A 207 2.33 14.41 4.25
CA LEU A 207 1.42 13.48 3.59
C LEU A 207 0.11 13.47 4.38
N ASN A 208 -0.97 13.92 3.76
CA ASN A 208 -2.24 14.14 4.46
C ASN A 208 -3.36 13.37 3.77
N PRO A 209 -4.09 12.49 4.47
CA PRO A 209 -5.33 11.93 3.93
C PRO A 209 -6.39 13.02 3.81
N THR A 210 -7.33 12.85 2.89
CA THR A 210 -8.56 13.64 2.94
C THR A 210 -9.37 13.32 4.20
N VAL A 211 -10.25 14.25 4.59
CA VAL A 211 -11.03 14.12 5.85
C VAL A 211 -11.83 12.81 5.90
N GLU A 212 -12.40 12.39 4.76
CA GLU A 212 -13.13 11.13 4.63
C GLU A 212 -12.28 9.91 5.03
N HIS A 213 -10.99 9.92 4.68
CA HIS A 213 -10.11 8.76 4.85
C HIS A 213 -9.27 8.79 6.13
N LYS A 214 -9.38 9.85 6.94
CA LYS A 214 -8.52 10.05 8.13
C LYS A 214 -8.55 8.87 9.11
N ALA A 215 -9.73 8.32 9.39
CA ALA A 215 -9.87 7.22 10.34
C ALA A 215 -9.17 5.94 9.85
N ASN A 216 -9.36 5.60 8.58
CA ASN A 216 -8.70 4.43 7.97
C ASN A 216 -7.20 4.67 7.80
N TYR A 217 -6.78 5.87 7.42
CA TYR A 217 -5.37 6.26 7.37
C TYR A 217 -4.69 6.05 8.73
N ASP A 218 -5.26 6.56 9.83
CA ASP A 218 -4.68 6.40 11.16
C ASP A 218 -4.61 4.93 11.58
N LYS A 219 -5.67 4.17 11.30
CA LYS A 219 -5.71 2.72 11.55
C LYS A 219 -4.60 2.01 10.76
N PHE A 220 -4.49 2.25 9.46
CA PHE A 220 -3.53 1.59 8.58
C PHE A 220 -2.08 2.00 8.87
N HIS A 221 -1.87 3.23 9.32
CA HIS A 221 -0.57 3.66 9.84
C HIS A 221 -0.19 2.86 11.09
N GLN A 222 -1.11 2.66 12.04
CA GLN A 222 -0.86 1.85 13.25
C GLN A 222 -0.69 0.35 12.94
N MET A 223 -1.38 -0.13 11.91
CA MET A 223 -1.21 -1.47 11.35
C MET A 223 0.04 -1.58 10.46
N GLY A 224 0.84 -0.53 10.27
CA GLY A 224 2.03 -0.60 9.41
C GLY A 224 1.73 -1.02 7.97
N LEU A 225 0.55 -0.70 7.43
CA LEU A 225 0.19 -1.01 6.05
C LEU A 225 0.62 0.10 5.07
N LEU A 226 0.97 1.28 5.58
CA LEU A 226 1.38 2.42 4.74
C LEU A 226 2.89 2.36 4.53
N SER A 227 3.33 1.76 3.42
CA SER A 227 4.75 1.42 3.19
C SER A 227 5.68 2.63 3.12
N VAL A 228 5.16 3.84 2.90
CA VAL A 228 5.93 5.09 2.99
C VAL A 228 6.57 5.31 4.37
N PHE A 229 5.97 4.76 5.43
CA PHE A 229 6.48 4.87 6.80
C PHE A 229 7.26 3.62 7.25
N ASN A 230 7.27 2.57 6.43
CA ASN A 230 7.95 1.31 6.72
C ASN A 230 9.38 1.33 6.16
N GLY A 231 10.32 1.85 6.97
CA GLY A 231 11.75 1.71 6.71
C GLY A 231 12.27 0.28 6.97
N PHE A 232 13.46 0.01 6.45
CA PHE A 232 14.22 -1.21 6.77
C PHE A 232 14.64 -1.19 8.25
#